data_AF-A0A067BMK0-F1
#
_entry.id   AF-A0A067BMK0-F1
#
_cell.length_a   1.000
_cell.length_b   1.000
_cell.length_c   1.000
_cell.angle_alpha   90.00
_cell.angle_beta   90.00
_cell.angle_gamma   90.00
#
_symmetry.space_group_name_H-M   'P 1'
#
loop_
_entity.id
_entity.type
_entity.pdbx_description
1 polymer ?
#
loop_
_entity_poly.entity_id
_entity_poly.type
_entity_poly.pdbx_seq_one_letter_code
_entity_poly.pdbx_strand_id
1 'polypeptide(L)'
;MPIRYACPCGRRYPLAELYWSDSCNKLVCPWPTCSLQEIDSYFCRFQMDNLPSKEAAAYKNRSARTFACPDCASTLQTIKTSDKYIFFCAHCRWDSEAILADDDPDTLTMVANTRERDDHVFDTLLSHYQQAFGKPHFQVKAPSTLGWKMEQLDEKLHKRSIDNVLSPTDQKLAAALRAKFPNHKSFDCADDDDAVVALASKKDMSTISTLHQRYRCNPLLQSRDVSALYPSRPDLRVKRSWRCVEAMAKNNPGILVKPQINPMTGDSSMVVSASWWKKATLGIHFVPNVTIQTLWANDHCWLLLENPLEDDVVLTVVAKALASDDAAPFTPAVPSGPLPVGAYEDPNLIDTSPAEVAKFDDVTSDPTKTVLTSRNYAKFKVQGANASDPVAFQLEFHMYKIEDEEHIGAVTSVDGRPLLAVFTIDVEIPRAARD
;
A
#
# COMPACT_ATOMS: atom_id res chain seq x y z
N MET A 1 19.12 -0.19 -2.03
CA MET A 1 19.16 -1.66 -1.91
C MET A 1 20.09 -2.16 -2.98
N PRO A 2 21.09 -2.98 -2.62
CA PRO A 2 22.21 -3.30 -3.50
C PRO A 2 21.86 -4.32 -4.60
N ILE A 3 20.74 -5.04 -4.49
CA ILE A 3 20.27 -5.95 -5.54
C ILE A 3 18.81 -5.61 -5.85
N ARG A 4 18.50 -5.46 -7.14
CA ARG A 4 17.14 -5.21 -7.62
C ARG A 4 16.84 -6.03 -8.87
N TYR A 5 15.68 -6.67 -8.87
CA TYR A 5 15.20 -7.51 -9.95
C TYR A 5 14.45 -6.66 -10.98
N ALA A 6 14.70 -6.94 -12.25
CA ALA A 6 14.04 -6.29 -13.37
C ALA A 6 12.68 -6.93 -13.65
N CYS A 7 11.64 -6.11 -13.65
CA CYS A 7 10.41 -6.47 -14.32
C CYS A 7 10.56 -6.19 -15.84
N PRO A 8 9.94 -6.98 -16.73
CA PRO A 8 9.98 -6.74 -18.17
C PRO A 8 9.50 -5.35 -18.64
N CYS A 9 8.84 -4.57 -17.79
CA CYS A 9 8.53 -3.16 -18.07
C CYS A 9 9.72 -2.20 -17.87
N GLY A 10 10.90 -2.71 -17.49
CA GLY A 10 12.12 -1.94 -17.24
C GLY A 10 12.30 -1.48 -15.80
N ARG A 11 11.27 -1.60 -14.94
CA ARG A 11 11.33 -1.15 -13.54
C ARG A 11 12.05 -2.17 -12.65
N ARG A 12 12.72 -1.66 -11.63
CA ARG A 12 13.55 -2.45 -10.72
C ARG A 12 12.98 -2.44 -9.30
N TYR A 13 12.85 -3.61 -8.70
CA TYR A 13 12.29 -3.78 -7.35
C TYR A 13 13.09 -4.83 -6.55
N PRO A 14 13.05 -4.81 -5.22
CA PRO A 14 13.49 -5.95 -4.41
C PRO A 14 12.65 -7.19 -4.75
N LEU A 15 13.24 -8.39 -4.69
CA LEU A 15 12.52 -9.63 -5.03
C LEU A 15 11.24 -9.83 -4.19
N ALA A 16 11.30 -9.46 -2.91
CA ALA A 16 10.18 -9.56 -1.97
C ALA A 16 8.95 -8.70 -2.35
N GLU A 17 9.13 -7.69 -3.21
CA GLU A 17 8.03 -6.83 -3.69
C GLU A 17 7.48 -7.26 -5.04
N LEU A 18 8.11 -8.24 -5.70
CA LEU A 18 7.67 -8.74 -7.00
C LEU A 18 6.73 -9.94 -6.87
N TYR A 19 5.94 -10.14 -7.91
CA TYR A 19 5.07 -11.29 -8.08
C TYR A 19 5.59 -12.19 -9.20
N TRP A 20 5.19 -13.46 -9.18
CA TRP A 20 5.37 -14.39 -10.29
C TRP A 20 4.04 -14.63 -10.99
N SER A 21 4.02 -14.61 -12.32
CA SER A 21 2.82 -14.90 -13.10
C SER A 21 2.96 -16.22 -13.84
N ASP A 22 2.29 -17.26 -13.36
CA ASP A 22 2.26 -18.60 -13.99
C ASP A 22 1.75 -18.55 -15.44
N SER A 23 0.80 -17.65 -15.74
CA SER A 23 0.25 -17.50 -17.08
C SER A 23 1.21 -16.85 -18.08
N CYS A 24 2.20 -16.11 -17.58
CA CYS A 24 3.15 -15.35 -18.40
C CYS A 24 4.60 -15.83 -18.23
N ASN A 25 4.87 -16.77 -17.31
CA ASN A 25 6.18 -17.26 -16.91
C ASN A 25 7.22 -16.15 -16.71
N LYS A 26 6.85 -15.12 -15.93
CA LYS A 26 7.71 -13.96 -15.69
C LYS A 26 7.41 -13.24 -14.38
N LEU A 27 8.38 -12.43 -13.95
CA LEU A 27 8.24 -11.48 -12.85
C LEU A 27 7.32 -10.32 -13.22
N VAL A 28 6.44 -9.95 -12.31
CA VAL A 28 5.46 -8.86 -12.43
C VAL A 28 5.62 -7.92 -11.25
N CYS A 29 5.80 -6.63 -11.53
CA CYS A 29 5.92 -5.61 -10.49
C CYS A 29 4.56 -5.04 -10.05
N PRO A 30 4.49 -4.36 -8.88
CA PRO A 30 3.27 -3.71 -8.38
C PRO A 30 2.84 -2.47 -9.18
N TRP A 31 3.52 -2.14 -10.27
CA TRP A 31 3.18 -0.96 -11.06
C TRP A 31 1.90 -1.17 -11.90
N PRO A 32 1.01 -0.16 -12.02
CA PRO A 32 -0.30 -0.31 -12.68
C PRO A 32 -0.30 -0.83 -14.13
N THR A 33 0.81 -0.69 -14.87
CA THR A 33 0.91 -1.25 -16.23
C THR A 33 1.19 -2.76 -16.25
N CYS A 34 1.68 -3.31 -15.13
CA CYS A 34 2.06 -4.71 -15.00
C CYS A 34 1.08 -5.48 -14.12
N SER A 35 0.62 -4.87 -13.03
CA SER A 35 -0.38 -5.44 -12.15
C SER A 35 -1.47 -4.45 -11.78
N LEU A 36 -2.69 -4.97 -11.63
CA LEU A 36 -3.86 -4.25 -11.18
C LEU A 36 -4.12 -4.61 -9.71
N GLN A 37 -4.33 -3.60 -8.88
CA GLN A 37 -4.76 -3.77 -7.51
C GLN A 37 -6.29 -3.70 -7.42
N GLU A 38 -6.89 -4.69 -6.77
CA GLU A 38 -8.33 -4.74 -6.49
C GLU A 38 -8.55 -4.74 -4.97
N ILE A 39 -9.69 -4.18 -4.53
CA ILE A 39 -10.13 -4.27 -3.13
C ILE A 39 -11.02 -5.50 -3.00
N ASP A 40 -10.58 -6.48 -2.22
CA ASP A 40 -11.35 -7.70 -1.98
C ASP A 40 -12.35 -7.52 -0.83
N SER A 41 -11.90 -6.91 0.27
CA SER A 41 -12.74 -6.73 1.45
C SER A 41 -12.27 -5.59 2.36
N TYR A 42 -13.17 -5.18 3.24
CA TYR A 42 -12.94 -4.15 4.25
C TYR A 42 -12.91 -4.80 5.62
N PHE A 43 -12.12 -4.27 6.55
CA PHE A 43 -12.12 -4.77 7.92
C PHE A 43 -11.80 -3.67 8.93
N CYS A 44 -12.33 -3.82 10.14
CA CYS A 44 -11.99 -2.93 11.24
C CYS A 44 -10.64 -3.36 11.84
N ARG A 45 -9.66 -2.46 11.93
CA ARG A 45 -8.33 -2.79 12.51
C ARG A 45 -8.36 -3.16 13.99
N PHE A 46 -9.44 -2.80 14.69
CA PHE A 46 -9.57 -3.00 16.13
C PHE A 46 -10.39 -4.22 16.50
N GLN A 47 -11.45 -4.51 15.74
CA GLN A 47 -12.28 -5.70 15.96
C GLN A 47 -11.80 -6.90 15.15
N MET A 48 -11.01 -6.66 14.10
CA MET A 48 -10.65 -7.69 13.11
C MET A 48 -11.89 -8.36 12.50
N ASP A 49 -12.99 -7.60 12.38
CA ASP A 49 -14.19 -8.05 11.70
C ASP A 49 -14.16 -7.64 10.24
N ASN A 50 -14.53 -8.56 9.36
CA ASN A 50 -14.66 -8.33 7.93
C ASN A 50 -16.03 -7.76 7.59
N LEU A 51 -16.07 -6.69 6.79
CA LEU A 51 -17.28 -6.02 6.30
C LEU A 51 -17.40 -6.18 4.77
N PRO A 52 -18.55 -6.65 4.26
CA PRO A 52 -18.87 -6.60 2.83
C PRO A 52 -18.91 -5.17 2.29
N SER A 53 -18.63 -4.99 0.99
CA SER A 53 -18.54 -3.65 0.37
C SER A 53 -19.81 -2.80 0.52
N LYS A 54 -21.01 -3.41 0.45
CA LYS A 54 -22.29 -2.69 0.66
C LYS A 54 -22.41 -2.14 2.08
N GLU A 55 -21.99 -2.93 3.06
CA GLU A 55 -22.02 -2.56 4.47
C GLU A 55 -20.97 -1.49 4.76
N ALA A 56 -19.73 -1.67 4.28
CA ALA A 56 -18.68 -0.67 4.39
C ALA A 56 -19.11 0.68 3.80
N ALA A 57 -19.73 0.68 2.62
CA ALA A 57 -20.27 1.88 1.99
C ALA A 57 -21.38 2.53 2.83
N ALA A 58 -22.33 1.75 3.37
CA ALA A 58 -23.38 2.26 4.25
C ALA A 58 -22.83 2.92 5.53
N TYR A 59 -21.69 2.43 6.04
CA TYR A 59 -20.99 3.03 7.18
C TYR A 59 -19.97 4.12 6.80
N LYS A 60 -19.93 4.58 5.55
CA LYS A 60 -18.97 5.58 5.02
C LYS A 60 -17.51 5.13 5.18
N ASN A 61 -17.24 3.83 4.98
CA ASN A 61 -15.93 3.19 5.18
C ASN A 61 -15.35 3.39 6.59
N ARG A 62 -16.22 3.45 7.61
CA ARG A 62 -15.86 3.50 9.03
C ARG A 62 -16.35 2.27 9.77
N SER A 63 -15.74 1.98 10.93
CA SER A 63 -16.28 0.96 11.83
C SER A 63 -17.70 1.30 12.29
N ALA A 64 -18.51 0.27 12.54
CA ALA A 64 -19.86 0.43 13.07
C ALA A 64 -19.92 0.51 14.61
N ARG A 65 -18.90 -0.03 15.29
CA ARG A 65 -18.94 -0.30 16.75
C ARG A 65 -17.74 0.23 17.53
N THR A 66 -16.71 0.73 16.85
CA THR A 66 -15.51 1.26 17.52
C THR A 66 -15.36 2.73 17.27
N PHE A 67 -14.73 3.40 18.23
CA PHE A 67 -14.42 4.82 18.16
C PHE A 67 -12.94 5.04 18.42
N ALA A 68 -12.38 6.04 17.76
CA ALA A 68 -11.02 6.48 17.95
C ALA A 68 -10.98 7.73 18.83
N CYS A 69 -10.02 7.75 19.74
CA CYS A 69 -9.75 8.92 20.57
C CYS A 69 -9.35 10.12 19.68
N PRO A 70 -9.97 11.29 19.87
CA PRO A 70 -9.64 12.47 19.06
C PRO A 70 -8.18 12.93 19.28
N ASP A 71 -7.61 12.68 20.45
CA ASP A 71 -6.26 13.11 20.83
C ASP A 71 -5.17 12.20 20.28
N CYS A 72 -5.28 10.88 20.47
CA CYS A 72 -4.21 9.93 20.15
C CYS A 72 -4.56 8.89 19.07
N ALA A 73 -5.81 8.83 18.60
CA ALA A 73 -6.32 7.83 17.65
C ALA A 73 -6.26 6.36 18.12
N SER A 74 -6.01 6.13 19.41
CA SER A 74 -6.20 4.83 20.06
C SER A 74 -7.68 4.48 20.15
N THR A 75 -8.01 3.19 20.19
CA THR A 75 -9.39 2.73 20.40
C THR A 75 -9.91 3.24 21.74
N LEU A 76 -11.14 3.73 21.74
CA LEU A 76 -11.86 4.06 22.97
C LEU A 76 -12.52 2.80 23.54
N GLN A 77 -12.57 2.75 24.87
CA GLN A 77 -13.28 1.74 25.64
C GLN A 77 -14.53 2.36 26.24
N THR A 78 -15.61 1.60 26.32
CA THR A 78 -16.80 2.01 27.05
C THR A 78 -16.65 1.61 28.52
N ILE A 79 -16.67 2.57 29.42
CA ILE A 79 -16.58 2.35 30.88
C ILE A 79 -17.78 2.94 31.59
N LYS A 80 -18.10 2.42 32.78
CA LYS A 80 -19.16 2.97 33.64
C LYS A 80 -18.55 3.87 34.72
N THR A 81 -19.00 5.12 34.79
CA THR A 81 -18.61 6.14 35.78
C THR A 81 -19.87 6.76 36.37
N SER A 82 -20.01 6.78 37.70
CA SER A 82 -21.09 7.49 38.41
C SER A 82 -22.49 7.25 37.82
N ASP A 83 -22.82 5.98 37.57
CA ASP A 83 -24.06 5.47 36.96
C ASP A 83 -24.27 5.66 35.45
N LYS A 84 -23.35 6.32 34.73
CA LYS A 84 -23.40 6.45 33.27
C LYS A 84 -22.25 5.76 32.57
N TYR A 85 -22.45 5.40 31.32
CA TYR A 85 -21.44 4.92 30.40
C TYR A 85 -20.84 6.08 29.61
N ILE A 86 -19.51 6.08 29.50
CA ILE A 86 -18.71 7.06 28.76
C ILE A 86 -17.68 6.33 27.91
N PHE A 87 -17.15 7.02 26.89
CA PHE A 87 -15.95 6.59 26.20
C PHE A 87 -14.71 7.06 26.93
N PHE A 88 -13.73 6.18 27.04
CA PHE A 88 -12.47 6.43 27.72
C PHE A 88 -11.28 5.91 26.93
N CYS A 89 -10.20 6.68 26.90
CA CYS A 89 -8.94 6.30 26.29
C CYS A 89 -7.93 5.83 27.33
N ALA A 90 -7.56 4.55 27.29
CA ALA A 90 -6.53 4.01 28.18
C ALA A 90 -5.12 4.62 27.94
N HIS A 91 -4.86 5.17 26.75
CA HIS A 91 -3.54 5.69 26.38
C HIS A 91 -3.29 7.12 26.88
N CYS A 92 -4.16 8.07 26.53
CA CYS A 92 -4.00 9.48 26.90
C CYS A 92 -4.97 9.95 27.99
N ARG A 93 -5.81 9.06 28.53
CA ARG A 93 -6.80 9.35 29.59
C ARG A 93 -7.92 10.32 29.20
N TRP A 94 -8.08 10.61 27.91
CA TRP A 94 -9.23 11.35 27.39
C TRP A 94 -10.53 10.59 27.70
N ASP A 95 -11.57 11.32 28.10
CA ASP A 95 -12.90 10.78 28.36
C ASP A 95 -13.98 11.66 27.69
N SER A 96 -15.16 11.06 27.49
CA SER A 96 -16.29 11.75 26.88
C SER A 96 -17.30 12.31 27.88
N GLU A 97 -17.05 12.26 29.20
CA GLU A 97 -18.07 12.53 30.23
C GLU A 97 -18.75 13.90 30.03
N ALA A 98 -17.96 14.92 29.69
CA ALA A 98 -18.45 16.28 29.48
C ALA A 98 -19.29 16.47 28.19
N ILE A 99 -19.15 15.59 27.20
CA ILE A 99 -19.72 15.77 25.86
C ILE A 99 -20.71 14.68 25.44
N LEU A 100 -20.59 13.50 26.04
CA LEU A 100 -21.32 12.30 25.69
C LEU A 100 -21.24 11.28 26.83
N ALA A 101 -22.35 11.13 27.53
CA ALA A 101 -22.55 10.12 28.56
C ALA A 101 -24.00 9.64 28.49
N ASP A 102 -24.23 8.35 28.70
CA ASP A 102 -25.57 7.75 28.61
C ASP A 102 -25.76 6.65 29.67
N ASP A 103 -26.99 6.33 30.03
CA ASP A 103 -27.27 5.30 31.06
C ASP A 103 -27.05 3.87 30.50
N ASP A 104 -27.05 3.72 29.17
CA ASP A 104 -26.89 2.46 28.45
C ASP A 104 -25.77 2.53 27.37
N PRO A 105 -24.87 1.53 27.30
CA PRO A 105 -23.72 1.56 26.38
C PRO A 105 -24.10 1.44 24.90
N ASP A 106 -25.22 0.79 24.57
CA ASP A 106 -25.70 0.68 23.19
C ASP A 106 -26.28 2.03 22.73
N THR A 107 -27.01 2.70 23.61
CA THR A 107 -27.54 4.06 23.39
C THR A 107 -26.41 5.07 23.24
N LEU A 108 -25.36 5.00 24.08
CA LEU A 108 -24.14 5.80 23.93
C LEU A 108 -23.53 5.68 22.51
N THR A 109 -23.39 4.44 22.04
CA THR A 109 -22.85 4.14 20.71
C THR A 109 -23.77 4.64 19.60
N MET A 110 -25.08 4.48 19.76
CA MET A 110 -26.09 4.95 18.81
C MET A 110 -26.05 6.48 18.68
N VAL A 111 -26.01 7.22 19.80
CA VAL A 111 -25.94 8.69 19.79
C VAL A 111 -24.65 9.16 19.11
N ALA A 112 -23.51 8.52 19.39
CA ALA A 112 -22.25 8.81 18.72
C ALA A 112 -22.30 8.55 17.20
N ASN A 113 -22.91 7.45 16.79
CA ASN A 113 -23.10 7.11 15.38
C ASN A 113 -24.02 8.10 14.65
N THR A 114 -25.14 8.49 15.28
CA THR A 114 -26.12 9.42 14.71
C THR A 114 -25.49 10.79 14.50
N ARG A 115 -24.72 11.29 15.46
CA ARG A 115 -24.05 12.61 15.34
C ARG A 115 -23.06 12.70 14.17
N GLU A 116 -22.42 11.59 13.79
CA GLU A 116 -21.56 11.54 12.59
C GLU A 116 -22.37 11.49 11.29
N ARG A 117 -23.65 11.12 11.39
CA ARG A 117 -24.58 10.96 10.26
C ARG A 117 -25.57 12.10 10.12
N ASP A 118 -25.64 13.03 11.07
CA ASP A 118 -26.61 14.12 11.08
C ASP A 118 -26.68 14.80 9.70
N ASP A 119 -27.92 15.01 9.23
CA ASP A 119 -28.21 15.64 7.95
C ASP A 119 -27.50 16.98 7.85
N HIS A 120 -26.69 17.13 6.81
CA HIS A 120 -26.06 18.41 6.55
C HIS A 120 -26.89 19.22 5.55
N VAL A 121 -26.64 20.54 5.51
CA VAL A 121 -27.15 21.45 4.46
C VAL A 121 -26.98 20.83 3.08
N PHE A 122 -25.89 20.09 2.88
CA PHE A 122 -25.59 19.34 1.67
C PHE A 122 -26.69 18.38 1.24
N ASP A 123 -27.29 17.58 2.13
CA ASP A 123 -28.30 16.58 1.73
C ASP A 123 -29.60 17.23 1.25
N THR A 124 -29.94 18.37 1.84
CA THR A 124 -31.10 19.19 1.43
C THR A 124 -30.83 19.85 0.07
N LEU A 125 -29.62 20.36 -0.14
CA LEU A 125 -29.20 20.90 -1.44
C LEU A 125 -29.14 19.82 -2.52
N LEU A 126 -28.57 18.66 -2.21
CA LEU A 126 -28.45 17.52 -3.12
C LEU A 126 -29.83 17.05 -3.56
N SER A 127 -30.77 16.89 -2.63
CA SER A 127 -32.15 16.52 -2.93
C SER A 127 -32.83 17.54 -3.83
N HIS A 128 -32.64 18.84 -3.55
CA HIS A 128 -33.17 19.91 -4.39
C HIS A 128 -32.62 19.85 -5.82
N TYR A 129 -31.31 19.73 -5.98
CA TYR A 129 -30.69 19.68 -7.30
C TYR A 129 -30.95 18.37 -8.03
N GLN A 130 -31.05 17.24 -7.35
CA GLN A 130 -31.51 15.99 -7.95
C GLN A 130 -32.96 16.08 -8.43
N GLN A 131 -33.83 16.84 -7.76
CA GLN A 131 -35.18 17.09 -8.27
C GLN A 131 -35.20 18.08 -9.44
N ALA A 132 -34.35 19.12 -9.39
CA ALA A 132 -34.24 20.11 -10.45
C ALA A 132 -33.62 19.54 -11.74
N PHE A 133 -32.64 18.65 -11.61
CA PHE A 133 -31.85 18.11 -12.73
C PHE A 133 -32.07 16.61 -13.01
N GLY A 134 -32.75 15.87 -12.13
CA GLY A 134 -33.00 14.43 -12.26
C GLY A 134 -34.13 14.05 -13.21
N LYS A 135 -34.72 15.02 -13.92
CA LYS A 135 -35.50 14.73 -15.13
C LYS A 135 -34.52 14.67 -16.31
N PRO A 136 -34.24 13.49 -16.91
CA PRO A 136 -33.26 13.33 -17.99
C PRO A 136 -33.63 14.02 -19.31
N HIS A 137 -34.58 14.96 -19.31
CA HIS A 137 -35.09 15.64 -20.49
C HIS A 137 -35.57 17.07 -20.21
N PHE A 138 -34.88 17.85 -19.37
CA PHE A 138 -34.80 19.27 -19.74
C PHE A 138 -33.93 19.31 -20.99
N GLN A 139 -34.59 19.30 -22.15
CA GLN A 139 -33.97 19.70 -23.40
C GLN A 139 -33.27 21.03 -23.10
N VAL A 140 -31.95 21.00 -22.91
CA VAL A 140 -31.14 22.17 -23.17
C VAL A 140 -31.22 22.33 -24.68
N LYS A 141 -32.36 22.87 -25.15
CA LYS A 141 -32.39 23.54 -26.44
C LYS A 141 -31.40 24.66 -26.25
N ALA A 142 -30.17 24.46 -26.74
CA ALA A 142 -29.27 25.56 -26.95
C ALA A 142 -30.10 26.64 -27.65
N PRO A 143 -30.32 27.82 -27.05
CA PRO A 143 -31.12 28.85 -27.69
C PRO A 143 -30.41 29.14 -29.02
N SER A 144 -31.08 28.82 -30.12
CA SER A 144 -30.46 28.77 -31.45
C SER A 144 -30.08 30.14 -32.01
N THR A 145 -30.27 31.21 -31.25
CA THR A 145 -29.70 32.53 -31.53
C THR A 145 -29.60 33.30 -30.23
N LEU A 146 -28.38 33.54 -29.78
CA LEU A 146 -28.11 34.57 -28.79
C LEU A 146 -26.94 35.37 -29.34
N GLY A 147 -27.27 36.34 -30.21
CA GLY A 147 -26.36 37.43 -30.51
C GLY A 147 -26.28 38.31 -29.27
N TRP A 148 -25.34 38.01 -28.37
CA TRP A 148 -25.10 38.85 -27.20
C TRP A 148 -24.43 40.14 -27.70
N LYS A 149 -25.17 41.24 -27.77
CA LYS A 149 -24.54 42.57 -27.82
C LYS A 149 -24.05 42.91 -26.41
N MET A 150 -22.79 43.35 -26.30
CA MET A 150 -22.13 43.64 -25.02
C MET A 150 -22.95 44.57 -24.11
N GLU A 151 -23.67 45.52 -24.70
CA GLU A 151 -24.56 46.45 -23.99
C GLU A 151 -25.73 45.76 -23.25
N GLN A 152 -26.25 44.65 -23.79
CA GLN A 152 -27.32 43.86 -23.14
C GLN A 152 -26.80 42.98 -22.01
N LEU A 153 -25.50 42.67 -22.02
CA LEU A 153 -24.83 41.94 -20.95
C LEU A 153 -24.58 42.88 -19.75
N ASP A 154 -24.10 44.09 -20.00
CA ASP A 154 -23.90 45.13 -18.97
C ASP A 154 -25.21 45.54 -18.30
N GLU A 155 -26.30 45.73 -19.06
CA GLU A 155 -27.61 46.03 -18.46
C GLU A 155 -28.14 44.89 -17.58
N LYS A 156 -27.86 43.63 -17.94
CA LYS A 156 -28.27 42.46 -17.15
C LYS A 156 -27.38 42.23 -15.94
N LEU A 157 -26.10 42.54 -16.03
CA LEU A 157 -25.16 42.49 -14.91
C LEU A 157 -25.45 43.61 -13.90
N HIS A 158 -25.74 44.84 -14.35
CA HIS A 158 -26.09 45.95 -13.47
C HIS A 158 -27.47 45.81 -12.80
N LYS A 159 -28.44 45.13 -13.43
CA LYS A 159 -29.74 44.79 -12.79
C LYS A 159 -29.64 43.61 -11.81
N ARG A 160 -28.57 42.80 -11.90
CA ARG A 160 -28.29 41.68 -10.98
C ARG A 160 -27.43 42.17 -9.82
N SER A 161 -28.06 42.85 -8.85
CA SER A 161 -27.52 42.89 -7.48
C SER A 161 -27.39 41.45 -6.96
N ILE A 162 -26.40 41.16 -6.09
CA ILE A 162 -26.19 39.84 -5.45
C ILE A 162 -27.51 39.30 -4.85
N ASP A 163 -28.38 40.18 -4.38
CA ASP A 163 -29.72 39.84 -3.83
C ASP A 163 -30.73 39.37 -4.89
N ASN A 164 -30.56 39.79 -6.15
CA ASN A 164 -31.40 39.44 -7.30
C ASN A 164 -30.80 38.30 -8.16
N VAL A 165 -29.68 37.70 -7.73
CA VAL A 165 -29.03 36.58 -8.45
C VAL A 165 -29.77 35.26 -8.23
N LEU A 166 -30.36 35.07 -7.06
CA LEU A 166 -31.08 33.85 -6.71
C LEU A 166 -32.44 33.83 -7.40
N SER A 167 -32.74 32.75 -8.13
CA SER A 167 -34.07 32.56 -8.69
C SER A 167 -35.11 32.49 -7.55
N PRO A 168 -36.40 32.77 -7.82
CA PRO A 168 -37.45 32.63 -6.79
C PRO A 168 -37.50 31.22 -6.17
N THR A 169 -37.06 30.19 -6.91
CA THR A 169 -36.86 28.82 -6.43
C THR A 169 -35.69 28.70 -5.46
N ASP A 170 -34.56 29.37 -5.74
CA ASP A 170 -33.39 29.39 -4.86
C ASP A 170 -33.65 30.21 -3.58
N GLN A 171 -34.45 31.29 -3.67
CA GLN A 171 -34.85 32.07 -2.50
C GLN A 171 -35.71 31.25 -1.52
N LYS A 172 -36.65 30.45 -2.05
CA LYS A 172 -37.45 29.51 -1.23
C LYS A 172 -36.58 28.42 -0.60
N LEU A 173 -35.62 27.88 -1.35
CA LEU A 173 -34.65 26.92 -0.83
C LEU A 173 -33.79 27.54 0.27
N ALA A 174 -33.26 28.74 0.06
CA ALA A 174 -32.46 29.45 1.05
C ALA A 174 -33.26 29.74 2.33
N ALA A 175 -34.54 30.11 2.23
CA ALA A 175 -35.41 30.28 3.39
C ALA A 175 -35.65 28.95 4.12
N ALA A 176 -35.91 27.86 3.39
CA ALA A 176 -36.08 26.53 3.97
C ALA A 176 -34.80 26.02 4.67
N LEU A 177 -33.63 26.29 4.09
CA LEU A 177 -32.34 25.96 4.69
C LEU A 177 -32.09 26.77 5.96
N ARG A 178 -32.34 28.09 5.95
CA ARG A 178 -32.20 28.93 7.14
C ARG A 178 -33.15 28.51 8.26
N ALA A 179 -34.37 28.08 7.92
CA ALA A 179 -35.32 27.55 8.89
C ALA A 179 -34.91 26.19 9.46
N LYS A 180 -34.38 25.28 8.62
CA LYS A 180 -33.92 23.95 9.04
C LYS A 180 -32.58 23.98 9.80
N PHE A 181 -31.72 24.95 9.47
CA PHE A 181 -30.38 25.10 10.04
C PHE A 181 -30.16 26.52 10.62
N PRO A 182 -30.85 26.87 11.73
CA PRO A 182 -30.84 28.23 12.29
C PRO A 182 -29.47 28.66 12.84
N ASN A 183 -28.60 27.69 13.14
CA ASN A 183 -27.26 27.94 13.71
C ASN A 183 -26.18 28.21 12.64
N HIS A 184 -26.52 28.19 11.35
CA HIS A 184 -25.58 28.52 10.28
C HIS A 184 -25.37 30.04 10.24
N LYS A 185 -24.30 30.53 10.87
CA LYS A 185 -24.00 31.97 10.93
C LYS A 185 -23.63 32.52 9.56
N SER A 186 -24.04 33.77 9.31
CA SER A 186 -23.37 34.63 8.34
C SER A 186 -21.97 34.94 8.89
N PHE A 187 -20.93 34.84 8.07
CA PHE A 187 -19.63 35.37 8.45
C PHE A 187 -19.68 36.90 8.27
N ASP A 188 -20.23 37.60 9.25
CA ASP A 188 -20.12 39.06 9.31
C ASP A 188 -18.77 39.42 9.93
N CYS A 189 -17.90 40.03 9.14
CA CYS A 189 -16.50 40.29 9.46
C CYS A 189 -16.29 41.26 10.64
N ALA A 190 -17.34 41.94 11.11
CA ALA A 190 -17.24 43.05 12.06
C ALA A 190 -17.30 42.62 13.53
N ASP A 191 -17.96 41.51 13.85
CA ASP A 191 -18.06 40.98 15.23
C ASP A 191 -16.89 40.03 15.59
N ASP A 192 -16.01 39.74 14.62
CA ASP A 192 -14.91 38.77 14.76
C ASP A 192 -13.63 39.38 15.37
N ASP A 193 -13.45 40.71 15.35
CA ASP A 193 -12.20 41.33 15.83
C ASP A 193 -12.00 41.14 17.35
N ASP A 194 -13.05 41.31 18.16
CA ASP A 194 -12.99 41.08 19.62
C ASP A 194 -12.79 39.59 19.95
N ALA A 195 -13.39 38.69 19.17
CA ALA A 195 -13.20 37.25 19.33
C ALA A 195 -11.79 36.80 18.95
N VAL A 196 -11.21 37.38 17.88
CA VAL A 196 -9.83 37.14 17.45
C VAL A 196 -8.83 37.66 18.49
N VAL A 197 -9.06 38.85 19.06
CA VAL A 197 -8.23 39.40 20.15
C VAL A 197 -8.31 38.51 21.40
N ALA A 198 -9.51 38.08 21.79
CA ALA A 198 -9.69 37.15 22.91
C ALA A 198 -8.96 35.81 22.66
N LEU A 199 -9.04 35.27 21.45
CA LEU A 199 -8.32 34.04 21.07
C LEU A 199 -6.80 34.22 21.02
N ALA A 200 -6.31 35.37 20.59
CA ALA A 200 -4.87 35.71 20.58
C ALA A 200 -4.31 35.85 22.00
N SER A 201 -5.14 36.22 22.97
CA SER A 201 -4.76 36.35 24.38
C SER A 201 -4.67 35.01 25.14
N LYS A 202 -5.15 33.90 24.54
CA LYS A 202 -5.18 32.57 25.18
C LYS A 202 -3.77 31.98 25.23
N LYS A 203 -3.17 31.93 26.42
CA LYS A 203 -1.80 31.40 26.63
C LYS A 203 -1.74 29.89 26.82
N ASP A 204 -2.83 29.28 27.29
CA ASP A 204 -2.88 27.83 27.52
C ASP A 204 -3.29 27.08 26.26
N MET A 205 -2.29 26.50 25.59
CA MET A 205 -2.46 25.72 24.37
C MET A 205 -3.11 24.35 24.62
N SER A 206 -3.18 23.86 25.87
CA SER A 206 -3.84 22.58 26.18
C SER A 206 -5.35 22.62 25.96
N THR A 207 -5.93 23.81 26.01
CA THR A 207 -7.37 24.04 25.77
C THR A 207 -7.72 24.19 24.29
N ILE A 208 -6.71 24.36 23.43
CA ILE A 208 -6.87 24.60 21.99
C ILE A 208 -6.52 23.31 21.25
N SER A 209 -7.45 22.82 20.44
CA SER A 209 -7.23 21.65 19.62
C SER A 209 -6.20 21.93 18.53
N THR A 210 -5.29 20.98 18.35
CA THR A 210 -4.36 20.93 17.23
C THR A 210 -5.11 20.65 15.93
N LEU A 211 -4.51 21.02 14.81
CA LEU A 211 -5.05 20.72 13.49
C LEU A 211 -5.22 19.20 13.27
N HIS A 212 -4.31 18.40 13.82
CA HIS A 212 -4.37 16.94 13.74
C HIS A 212 -5.56 16.35 14.49
N GLN A 213 -5.86 16.85 15.70
CA GLN A 213 -7.07 16.48 16.44
C GLN A 213 -8.34 16.82 15.64
N ARG A 214 -8.39 18.00 15.01
CA ARG A 214 -9.56 18.42 14.20
C ARG A 214 -9.77 17.56 12.96
N TYR A 215 -8.70 17.16 12.27
CA TYR A 215 -8.79 16.25 11.11
C TYR A 215 -9.15 14.81 11.49
N ARG A 216 -8.82 14.39 12.72
CA ARG A 216 -9.21 13.08 13.26
C ARG A 216 -10.68 13.03 13.66
N CYS A 217 -11.22 14.14 14.16
CA CYS A 217 -12.65 14.32 14.34
C CYS A 217 -13.39 14.35 12.98
N ASN A 218 -14.71 14.49 13.02
CA ASN A 218 -15.50 14.65 11.80
C ASN A 218 -15.06 15.94 11.06
N PRO A 219 -14.61 15.88 9.80
CA PRO A 219 -14.21 17.07 9.03
C PRO A 219 -15.30 18.13 8.91
N LEU A 220 -16.57 17.75 9.08
CA LEU A 220 -17.72 18.64 9.04
C LEU A 220 -17.88 19.45 10.34
N LEU A 221 -17.24 19.03 11.43
CA LEU A 221 -17.28 19.67 12.75
C LEU A 221 -15.87 19.78 13.34
N GLN A 222 -15.15 20.83 12.95
CA GLN A 222 -13.79 21.10 13.41
C GLN A 222 -13.78 22.08 14.59
N SER A 223 -13.99 21.57 15.80
CA SER A 223 -13.91 22.39 17.01
C SER A 223 -12.49 22.88 17.27
N ARG A 224 -12.35 24.17 17.60
CA ARG A 224 -11.08 24.76 18.09
C ARG A 224 -10.81 24.46 19.56
N ASP A 225 -11.83 24.18 20.35
CA ASP A 225 -11.68 23.87 21.78
C ASP A 225 -11.59 22.36 22.00
N VAL A 226 -10.65 21.94 22.84
CA VAL A 226 -10.42 20.53 23.19
C VAL A 226 -11.63 19.91 23.87
N SER A 227 -12.33 20.67 24.71
CA SER A 227 -13.55 20.25 25.41
C SER A 227 -14.72 19.93 24.46
N ALA A 228 -14.66 20.35 23.20
CA ALA A 228 -15.67 20.09 22.20
C ALA A 228 -15.19 19.10 21.10
N LEU A 229 -14.03 18.46 21.30
CA LEU A 229 -13.57 17.39 20.41
C LEU A 229 -14.44 16.14 20.59
N TYR A 230 -15.05 15.71 19.49
CA TYR A 230 -15.94 14.55 19.49
C TYR A 230 -15.23 13.31 18.94
N PRO A 231 -15.42 12.12 19.54
CA PRO A 231 -14.83 10.89 19.04
C PRO A 231 -15.43 10.51 17.68
N SER A 232 -14.62 9.96 16.79
CA SER A 232 -15.04 9.55 15.45
C SER A 232 -14.83 8.05 15.25
N ARG A 233 -15.60 7.46 14.34
CA ARG A 233 -15.40 6.05 13.98
C ARG A 233 -14.13 5.93 13.13
N PRO A 234 -13.25 4.97 13.41
CA PRO A 234 -12.00 4.78 12.68
C PRO A 234 -12.26 4.24 11.27
N ASP A 235 -11.35 4.57 10.37
CA ASP A 235 -11.34 4.13 8.99
C ASP A 235 -11.18 2.61 8.90
N LEU A 236 -11.99 1.98 8.05
CA LEU A 236 -11.81 0.58 7.68
C LEU A 236 -10.51 0.42 6.90
N ARG A 237 -9.81 -0.67 7.16
CA ARG A 237 -8.67 -1.11 6.35
C ARG A 237 -9.18 -1.98 5.21
N VAL A 238 -8.36 -2.09 4.16
CA VAL A 238 -8.69 -2.87 2.97
C VAL A 238 -7.74 -4.05 2.84
N LYS A 239 -8.30 -5.19 2.45
CA LYS A 239 -7.54 -6.31 1.90
C LYS A 239 -7.51 -6.19 0.39
N ARG A 240 -6.32 -6.36 -0.17
CA ARG A 240 -6.05 -6.12 -1.59
C ARG A 240 -5.65 -7.41 -2.27
N SER A 241 -6.18 -7.63 -3.46
CA SER A 241 -5.68 -8.63 -4.39
C SER A 241 -4.91 -7.95 -5.52
N TRP A 242 -4.02 -8.71 -6.13
CA TRP A 242 -3.21 -8.26 -7.25
C TRP A 242 -3.39 -9.20 -8.43
N ARG A 243 -3.55 -8.62 -9.62
CA ARG A 243 -3.71 -9.37 -10.88
C ARG A 243 -2.72 -8.90 -11.93
N CYS A 244 -2.19 -9.81 -12.73
CA CYS A 244 -1.35 -9.49 -13.87
C CYS A 244 -2.19 -8.91 -15.00
N VAL A 245 -1.82 -7.72 -15.47
CA VAL A 245 -2.53 -6.99 -16.54
C VAL A 245 -2.48 -7.75 -17.87
N GLU A 246 -1.33 -8.33 -18.20
CA GLU A 246 -1.19 -9.09 -19.46
C GLU A 246 -2.00 -10.39 -19.43
N ALA A 247 -2.04 -11.09 -18.30
CA ALA A 247 -2.85 -12.28 -18.15
C ALA A 247 -4.34 -11.95 -18.29
N MET A 248 -4.79 -10.84 -17.72
CA MET A 248 -6.17 -10.36 -17.89
C MET A 248 -6.48 -10.00 -19.34
N ALA A 249 -5.54 -9.36 -20.07
CA ALA A 249 -5.71 -9.06 -21.49
C ALA A 249 -5.85 -10.34 -22.36
N LYS A 250 -5.29 -11.47 -21.91
CA LYS A 250 -5.41 -12.79 -22.53
C LYS A 250 -6.65 -13.57 -22.06
N ASN A 251 -7.60 -12.94 -21.36
CA ASN A 251 -8.78 -13.57 -20.74
C ASN A 251 -8.46 -14.64 -19.68
N ASN A 252 -7.23 -14.63 -19.13
CA ASN A 252 -6.89 -15.45 -17.98
C ASN A 252 -7.19 -14.70 -16.67
N PRO A 253 -7.56 -15.40 -15.57
CA PRO A 253 -7.87 -14.75 -14.29
C PRO A 253 -6.75 -13.86 -13.75
N GLY A 254 -5.50 -14.22 -14.07
CA GLY A 254 -4.31 -13.41 -13.78
C GLY A 254 -4.02 -13.19 -12.30
N ILE A 255 -4.65 -13.94 -11.39
CA ILE A 255 -4.52 -13.71 -9.94
C ILE A 255 -3.09 -14.05 -9.49
N LEU A 256 -2.40 -13.02 -8.98
CA LEU A 256 -1.06 -13.11 -8.41
C LEU A 256 -1.16 -13.36 -6.91
N VAL A 257 -1.87 -12.48 -6.21
CA VAL A 257 -2.01 -12.54 -4.75
C VAL A 257 -3.47 -12.31 -4.38
N LYS A 258 -4.00 -13.17 -3.52
CA LYS A 258 -5.36 -13.08 -3.00
C LYS A 258 -5.39 -13.44 -1.52
N PRO A 259 -5.66 -12.48 -0.61
CA PRO A 259 -5.70 -12.75 0.82
C PRO A 259 -6.92 -13.58 1.22
N GLN A 260 -6.85 -14.19 2.41
CA GLN A 260 -8.05 -14.67 3.08
C GLN A 260 -9.01 -13.52 3.38
N ILE A 261 -10.32 -13.79 3.46
CA ILE A 261 -11.32 -12.74 3.71
C ILE A 261 -11.21 -12.26 5.16
N ASN A 262 -11.27 -13.19 6.11
CA ASN A 262 -11.19 -12.85 7.53
C ASN A 262 -9.74 -12.43 7.88
N PRO A 263 -9.51 -11.26 8.50
CA PRO A 263 -8.19 -10.78 8.91
C PRO A 263 -7.41 -11.75 9.81
N MET A 264 -8.03 -12.63 10.59
CA MET A 264 -7.29 -13.52 11.50
C MET A 264 -6.90 -14.88 10.92
N THR A 265 -7.38 -15.27 9.73
CA THR A 265 -7.24 -16.65 9.22
C THR A 265 -5.81 -17.12 8.94
N GLY A 266 -4.83 -16.21 8.89
CA GLY A 266 -3.43 -16.58 8.69
C GLY A 266 -2.59 -16.60 9.97
N ASP A 267 -3.19 -16.30 11.12
CA ASP A 267 -2.47 -16.18 12.38
C ASP A 267 -1.89 -17.52 12.83
N SER A 268 -0.56 -17.60 12.91
CA SER A 268 0.19 -18.78 13.31
C SER A 268 -0.02 -19.19 14.77
N SER A 269 -0.65 -18.33 15.59
CA SER A 269 -1.10 -18.69 16.94
C SER A 269 -2.39 -19.53 16.95
N MET A 270 -3.08 -19.66 15.82
CA MET A 270 -4.25 -20.52 15.69
C MET A 270 -3.85 -21.99 15.58
N VAL A 271 -4.67 -22.88 16.15
CA VAL A 271 -4.43 -24.34 16.22
C VAL A 271 -4.48 -25.01 14.83
N VAL A 272 -5.12 -24.38 13.85
CA VAL A 272 -5.22 -24.91 12.48
C VAL A 272 -4.11 -24.29 11.64
N SER A 273 -3.46 -25.08 10.76
CA SER A 273 -2.46 -24.56 9.81
C SER A 273 -3.03 -23.38 9.03
N ALA A 274 -2.58 -22.19 9.38
CA ALA A 274 -3.17 -20.94 8.97
C ALA A 274 -2.34 -20.36 7.81
N SER A 275 -3.01 -20.06 6.69
CA SER A 275 -2.38 -19.33 5.58
C SER A 275 -3.01 -17.95 5.45
N TRP A 276 -2.19 -16.91 5.43
CA TRP A 276 -2.62 -15.53 5.17
C TRP A 276 -3.26 -15.36 3.78
N TRP A 277 -2.93 -16.25 2.85
CA TRP A 277 -3.29 -16.13 1.44
C TRP A 277 -4.12 -17.32 0.97
N LYS A 278 -5.15 -17.05 0.17
CA LYS A 278 -5.84 -18.08 -0.64
C LYS A 278 -5.00 -18.50 -1.83
N LYS A 279 -4.30 -17.54 -2.42
CA LYS A 279 -3.31 -17.72 -3.48
C LYS A 279 -2.21 -16.69 -3.29
N ALA A 280 -0.96 -17.10 -3.38
CA ALA A 280 0.18 -16.19 -3.37
C ALA A 280 1.27 -16.72 -4.30
N THR A 281 1.44 -16.05 -5.45
CA THR A 281 2.56 -16.26 -6.36
C THR A 281 3.52 -15.08 -6.22
N LEU A 282 4.31 -15.11 -5.15
CA LEU A 282 5.32 -14.10 -4.86
C LEU A 282 6.60 -14.43 -5.64
N GLY A 283 7.33 -13.42 -6.10
CA GLY A 283 8.59 -13.63 -6.84
C GLY A 283 9.59 -14.46 -6.03
N ILE A 284 9.66 -14.24 -4.72
CA ILE A 284 10.57 -14.96 -3.81
C ILE A 284 10.31 -16.47 -3.71
N HIS A 285 9.12 -16.95 -4.09
CA HIS A 285 8.82 -18.40 -4.07
C HIS A 285 9.15 -19.10 -5.40
N PHE A 286 9.50 -18.35 -6.45
CA PHE A 286 9.66 -18.91 -7.80
C PHE A 286 11.00 -18.57 -8.46
N VAL A 287 11.61 -17.45 -8.08
CA VAL A 287 12.86 -16.98 -8.68
C VAL A 287 13.97 -17.01 -7.63
N PRO A 288 15.16 -17.55 -7.98
CA PRO A 288 16.27 -17.61 -7.05
C PRO A 288 16.65 -16.26 -6.45
N ASN A 289 16.88 -16.26 -5.14
CA ASN A 289 17.30 -15.08 -4.39
C ASN A 289 18.81 -14.93 -4.49
N VAL A 290 19.28 -13.75 -4.91
CA VAL A 290 20.71 -13.44 -5.03
C VAL A 290 21.08 -12.47 -3.92
N THR A 291 22.11 -12.81 -3.15
CA THR A 291 22.62 -12.02 -2.04
C THR A 291 24.11 -11.79 -2.17
N ILE A 292 24.59 -10.66 -1.64
CA ILE A 292 26.02 -10.33 -1.63
C ILE A 292 26.66 -10.99 -0.42
N GLN A 293 27.67 -11.82 -0.64
CA GLN A 293 28.44 -12.45 0.44
C GLN A 293 29.67 -11.63 0.82
N THR A 294 30.35 -11.05 -0.17
CA THR A 294 31.53 -10.20 0.07
C THR A 294 31.39 -8.87 -0.65
N LEU A 295 31.91 -7.81 -0.03
CA LEU A 295 32.11 -6.53 -0.70
C LEU A 295 33.06 -6.67 -1.89
N TRP A 296 33.08 -5.66 -2.76
CA TRP A 296 34.00 -5.65 -3.89
C TRP A 296 35.43 -5.40 -3.41
N ALA A 297 36.29 -6.41 -3.54
CA ALA A 297 37.68 -6.36 -3.11
C ALA A 297 38.56 -7.16 -4.08
N ASN A 298 39.79 -6.71 -4.33
CA ASN A 298 40.73 -7.41 -5.22
C ASN A 298 40.10 -7.77 -6.59
N ASP A 299 39.35 -6.83 -7.17
CA ASP A 299 38.65 -6.96 -8.46
C ASP A 299 37.68 -8.15 -8.55
N HIS A 300 37.11 -8.57 -7.42
CA HIS A 300 36.06 -9.56 -7.40
C HIS A 300 35.10 -9.41 -6.23
N CYS A 301 33.97 -10.11 -6.31
CA CYS A 301 33.06 -10.35 -5.21
C CYS A 301 32.43 -11.74 -5.31
N TRP A 302 31.86 -12.20 -4.21
CA TRP A 302 31.06 -13.43 -4.17
C TRP A 302 29.59 -13.11 -3.98
N LEU A 303 28.78 -13.73 -4.84
CA LEU A 303 27.33 -13.70 -4.75
C LEU A 303 26.84 -15.10 -4.36
N LEU A 304 25.82 -15.16 -3.51
CA LEU A 304 25.11 -16.38 -3.14
C LEU A 304 23.76 -16.38 -3.85
N LEU A 305 23.45 -17.49 -4.50
CA LEU A 305 22.18 -17.78 -5.13
C LEU A 305 21.50 -18.90 -4.35
N GLU A 306 20.22 -18.71 -4.01
CA GLU A 306 19.39 -19.65 -3.27
C GLU A 306 18.19 -20.06 -4.12
N ASN A 307 17.96 -21.36 -4.28
CA ASN A 307 16.82 -21.89 -5.02
C ASN A 307 15.60 -22.04 -4.09
N PRO A 308 14.45 -21.37 -4.41
CA PRO A 308 13.22 -21.52 -3.65
C PRO A 308 12.34 -22.69 -4.13
N LEU A 309 12.66 -23.33 -5.25
CA LEU A 309 11.83 -24.38 -5.84
C LEU A 309 12.11 -25.74 -5.21
N GLU A 310 11.08 -26.58 -5.13
CA GLU A 310 11.19 -28.00 -4.69
C GLU A 310 11.85 -28.90 -5.75
N ASP A 311 12.10 -28.36 -6.94
CA ASP A 311 12.81 -29.05 -8.03
C ASP A 311 14.28 -28.60 -8.09
N ASP A 312 15.14 -29.52 -8.51
CA ASP A 312 16.52 -29.21 -8.89
C ASP A 312 16.54 -28.33 -10.16
N VAL A 313 17.39 -27.30 -10.15
CA VAL A 313 17.51 -26.33 -11.25
C VAL A 313 18.94 -26.15 -11.71
N VAL A 314 19.10 -25.79 -12.97
CA VAL A 314 20.38 -25.34 -13.53
C VAL A 314 20.22 -23.92 -14.03
N LEU A 315 21.16 -23.06 -13.63
CA LEU A 315 21.20 -21.67 -14.09
C LEU A 315 22.39 -21.41 -14.98
N THR A 316 22.21 -20.60 -16.02
CA THR A 316 23.31 -19.94 -16.71
C THR A 316 23.25 -18.45 -16.42
N VAL A 317 24.41 -17.82 -16.30
CA VAL A 317 24.54 -16.40 -15.96
C VAL A 317 25.29 -15.66 -17.06
N VAL A 318 24.74 -14.52 -17.47
CA VAL A 318 25.36 -13.62 -18.44
C VAL A 318 25.46 -12.23 -17.83
N ALA A 319 26.67 -11.70 -17.79
CA ALA A 319 26.91 -10.32 -17.37
C ALA A 319 26.63 -9.34 -18.52
N LYS A 320 25.98 -8.23 -18.19
CA LYS A 320 25.70 -7.12 -19.09
C LYS A 320 26.15 -5.81 -18.44
N ALA A 321 26.63 -4.88 -19.25
CA ALA A 321 26.88 -3.53 -18.79
C ALA A 321 25.55 -2.85 -18.41
N LEU A 322 25.54 -2.17 -17.26
CA LEU A 322 24.40 -1.35 -16.89
C LEU A 322 24.39 -0.11 -17.79
N ALA A 323 23.28 0.12 -18.51
CA ALA A 323 23.11 1.32 -19.31
C ALA A 323 22.91 2.54 -18.39
N SER A 324 24.01 3.19 -18.01
CA SER A 324 24.01 4.49 -17.33
C SER A 324 24.60 5.55 -18.25
N ASP A 325 23.96 6.71 -18.36
CA ASP A 325 24.36 7.79 -19.27
C ASP A 325 25.74 8.41 -18.94
N ASP A 326 26.26 8.21 -17.72
CA ASP A 326 27.43 8.93 -17.19
C ASP A 326 28.69 8.08 -16.94
N ALA A 327 28.65 6.75 -17.14
CA ALA A 327 29.79 5.86 -16.84
C ALA A 327 30.17 4.94 -18.00
N ALA A 328 31.47 4.64 -18.11
CA ALA A 328 31.97 3.66 -19.09
C ALA A 328 31.31 2.29 -18.83
N PRO A 329 30.86 1.58 -19.88
CA PRO A 329 30.18 0.30 -19.71
C PRO A 329 31.14 -0.73 -19.10
N PHE A 330 30.82 -1.19 -17.90
CA PHE A 330 31.55 -2.27 -17.22
C PHE A 330 30.77 -3.58 -17.33
N THR A 331 31.41 -4.59 -17.91
CA THR A 331 30.87 -5.96 -17.95
C THR A 331 31.82 -6.87 -17.18
N PRO A 332 31.44 -7.37 -16.00
CA PRO A 332 32.29 -8.30 -15.25
C PRO A 332 32.35 -9.68 -15.92
N ALA A 333 33.42 -10.41 -15.66
CA ALA A 333 33.52 -11.82 -15.92
C ALA A 333 32.68 -12.61 -14.89
N VAL A 334 31.88 -13.55 -15.40
CA VAL A 334 31.04 -14.47 -14.63
C VAL A 334 31.35 -15.91 -15.09
N PRO A 335 31.02 -16.94 -14.30
CA PRO A 335 31.24 -18.32 -14.70
C PRO A 335 30.52 -18.65 -16.01
N SER A 336 31.23 -19.26 -16.95
CA SER A 336 30.68 -19.62 -18.27
C SER A 336 29.91 -20.95 -18.27
N GLY A 337 30.08 -21.78 -17.23
CA GLY A 337 29.43 -23.08 -17.11
C GLY A 337 28.07 -23.01 -16.41
N PRO A 338 27.24 -24.07 -16.53
CA PRO A 338 26.00 -24.18 -15.79
C PRO A 338 26.26 -24.18 -14.27
N LEU A 339 25.34 -23.56 -13.54
CA LEU A 339 25.29 -23.49 -12.07
C LEU A 339 24.17 -24.44 -11.60
N PRO A 340 24.46 -25.72 -11.31
CA PRO A 340 23.47 -26.63 -10.79
C PRO A 340 23.18 -26.30 -9.31
N VAL A 341 21.90 -26.17 -8.97
CA VAL A 341 21.41 -25.83 -7.63
C VAL A 341 20.25 -26.75 -7.28
N GLY A 342 20.37 -27.43 -6.16
CA GLY A 342 19.40 -28.42 -5.70
C GLY A 342 18.08 -27.81 -5.27
N ALA A 343 17.10 -28.67 -5.11
CA ALA A 343 15.79 -28.38 -4.56
C ALA A 343 15.88 -27.74 -3.16
N TYR A 344 14.89 -26.93 -2.83
CA TYR A 344 14.70 -26.32 -1.52
C TYR A 344 14.62 -27.39 -0.42
N GLU A 345 15.41 -27.22 0.63
CA GLU A 345 15.38 -28.06 1.83
C GLU A 345 14.96 -27.22 3.05
N ASP A 346 14.08 -27.78 3.89
CA ASP A 346 13.65 -27.12 5.13
C ASP A 346 14.85 -26.97 6.09
N PRO A 347 15.15 -25.73 6.54
CA PRO A 347 16.23 -25.48 7.49
C PRO A 347 16.18 -26.33 8.78
N ASN A 348 15.00 -26.79 9.19
CA ASN A 348 14.81 -27.61 10.39
C ASN A 348 15.08 -29.09 10.18
N LEU A 349 15.18 -29.54 8.94
CA LEU A 349 15.49 -30.93 8.54
C LEU A 349 16.93 -31.09 8.05
N ILE A 350 17.77 -30.08 8.28
CA ILE A 350 19.16 -30.04 7.82
C ILE A 350 19.99 -31.08 8.58
N ASP A 351 20.17 -32.25 7.96
CA ASP A 351 21.24 -33.20 8.28
C ASP A 351 22.55 -32.76 7.62
N THR A 352 23.09 -31.59 7.99
CA THR A 352 24.39 -31.11 7.44
C THR A 352 25.46 -31.17 8.51
N SER A 353 26.61 -31.75 8.16
CA SER A 353 27.73 -31.78 9.08
C SER A 353 28.39 -30.38 9.16
N PRO A 354 28.88 -29.94 10.34
CA PRO A 354 29.61 -28.68 10.47
C PRO A 354 30.81 -28.56 9.51
N ALA A 355 31.40 -29.69 9.10
CA ALA A 355 32.51 -29.73 8.14
C ALA A 355 32.10 -29.35 6.71
N GLU A 356 30.89 -29.74 6.28
CA GLU A 356 30.35 -29.37 4.96
C GLU A 356 30.02 -27.87 4.90
N VAL A 357 29.46 -27.33 5.98
CA VAL A 357 29.21 -25.88 6.11
C VAL A 357 30.52 -25.10 6.05
N ALA A 358 31.51 -25.50 6.85
CA ALA A 358 32.83 -24.86 6.85
C ALA A 358 33.50 -24.88 5.47
N LYS A 359 33.38 -25.97 4.72
CA LYS A 359 33.91 -26.10 3.36
C LYS A 359 33.18 -25.20 2.34
N PHE A 360 31.89 -24.98 2.53
CA PHE A 360 31.10 -24.08 1.68
C PHE A 360 31.33 -22.60 2.02
N ASP A 361 31.65 -22.30 3.28
CA ASP A 361 31.97 -20.96 3.77
C ASP A 361 33.42 -20.53 3.56
N ASP A 362 34.33 -21.48 3.34
CA ASP A 362 35.72 -21.18 3.01
C ASP A 362 35.90 -20.74 1.55
N VAL A 363 35.55 -19.47 1.34
CA VAL A 363 35.71 -18.73 0.08
C VAL A 363 37.20 -18.40 -0.21
N THR A 364 38.09 -18.58 0.78
CA THR A 364 39.51 -18.23 0.71
C THR A 364 40.43 -19.40 0.33
N SER A 365 39.96 -20.63 0.46
CA SER A 365 40.76 -21.86 0.28
C SER A 365 41.35 -22.06 -1.12
N ASP A 366 40.68 -21.59 -2.19
CA ASP A 366 41.14 -21.75 -3.56
C ASP A 366 40.81 -20.52 -4.43
N PRO A 367 41.82 -19.71 -4.84
CA PRO A 367 41.59 -18.51 -5.64
C PRO A 367 41.12 -18.81 -7.07
N THR A 368 41.31 -20.03 -7.57
CA THR A 368 40.94 -20.46 -8.93
C THR A 368 39.49 -20.88 -9.03
N LYS A 369 38.86 -21.22 -7.89
CA LYS A 369 37.48 -21.67 -7.87
C LYS A 369 36.54 -20.50 -8.11
N THR A 370 35.70 -20.62 -9.14
CA THR A 370 34.74 -19.58 -9.55
C THR A 370 33.31 -19.90 -9.10
N VAL A 371 33.03 -21.16 -8.75
CA VAL A 371 31.71 -21.63 -8.33
C VAL A 371 31.87 -22.64 -7.18
N LEU A 372 31.04 -22.46 -6.15
CA LEU A 372 30.82 -23.38 -5.05
C LEU A 372 29.33 -23.73 -5.06
N THR A 373 28.98 -24.97 -5.37
CA THR A 373 27.61 -25.46 -5.24
C THR A 373 27.48 -26.30 -3.98
N SER A 374 26.32 -26.22 -3.33
CA SER A 374 25.94 -27.04 -2.18
C SER A 374 24.42 -27.09 -2.13
N ARG A 375 23.80 -28.26 -2.04
CA ARG A 375 22.33 -28.45 -1.93
C ARG A 375 21.54 -27.36 -2.66
N ASN A 376 20.73 -26.57 -1.97
CA ASN A 376 19.89 -25.48 -2.52
C ASN A 376 20.60 -24.13 -2.73
N TYR A 377 21.93 -24.10 -2.67
CA TYR A 377 22.76 -22.90 -2.77
C TYR A 377 23.87 -23.00 -3.83
N ALA A 378 24.17 -21.88 -4.47
CA ALA A 378 25.38 -21.70 -5.26
C ALA A 378 26.04 -20.37 -4.95
N LYS A 379 27.30 -20.40 -4.49
CA LYS A 379 28.15 -19.20 -4.47
C LYS A 379 28.92 -19.13 -5.78
N PHE A 380 28.95 -17.97 -6.40
CA PHE A 380 29.73 -17.76 -7.60
C PHE A 380 30.49 -16.43 -7.56
N LYS A 381 31.65 -16.44 -8.21
CA LYS A 381 32.59 -15.33 -8.22
C LYS A 381 32.32 -14.45 -9.44
N VAL A 382 32.18 -13.16 -9.20
CA VAL A 382 32.10 -12.12 -10.23
C VAL A 382 33.40 -11.34 -10.20
N GLN A 383 34.06 -11.15 -11.35
CA GLN A 383 35.40 -10.56 -11.42
C GLN A 383 35.50 -9.47 -12.48
N GLY A 384 36.35 -8.47 -12.27
CA GLY A 384 36.66 -7.48 -13.30
C GLY A 384 37.33 -6.23 -12.74
N ALA A 385 38.16 -5.58 -13.55
CA ALA A 385 38.74 -4.30 -13.16
C ALA A 385 37.70 -3.18 -13.36
N ASN A 386 37.16 -2.63 -12.28
CA ASN A 386 36.32 -1.43 -12.31
C ASN A 386 36.67 -0.52 -11.16
N ALA A 387 36.96 0.75 -11.45
CA ALA A 387 37.34 1.75 -10.46
C ALA A 387 36.14 2.43 -9.76
N SER A 388 34.90 2.23 -10.22
CA SER A 388 33.70 2.87 -9.66
C SER A 388 33.40 2.38 -8.24
N ASP A 389 32.79 3.25 -7.43
CA ASP A 389 32.23 2.89 -6.13
C ASP A 389 30.86 3.58 -5.97
N PRO A 390 29.74 2.83 -5.89
CA PRO A 390 29.65 1.38 -5.94
C PRO A 390 30.02 0.80 -7.33
N VAL A 391 30.41 -0.48 -7.35
CA VAL A 391 30.57 -1.26 -8.58
C VAL A 391 29.18 -1.73 -9.02
N ALA A 392 28.70 -1.20 -10.14
CA ALA A 392 27.38 -1.48 -10.68
C ALA A 392 27.46 -2.33 -11.96
N PHE A 393 26.63 -3.37 -12.05
CA PHE A 393 26.52 -4.23 -13.23
C PHE A 393 25.18 -4.94 -13.26
N GLN A 394 24.85 -5.52 -14.41
CA GLN A 394 23.63 -6.30 -14.60
C GLN A 394 23.97 -7.78 -14.82
N LEU A 395 23.22 -8.68 -14.20
CA LEU A 395 23.29 -10.12 -14.45
C LEU A 395 21.95 -10.61 -14.98
N GLU A 396 21.98 -11.38 -16.06
CA GLU A 396 20.83 -12.09 -16.60
C GLU A 396 20.98 -13.60 -16.34
N PHE A 397 19.94 -14.20 -15.77
CA PHE A 397 19.90 -15.61 -15.43
C PHE A 397 18.86 -16.32 -16.28
N HIS A 398 19.24 -17.46 -16.84
CA HIS A 398 18.31 -18.38 -17.52
C HIS A 398 18.24 -19.64 -16.65
N MET A 399 17.04 -19.97 -16.19
CA MET A 399 16.79 -21.05 -15.24
C MET A 399 16.09 -22.22 -15.96
N TYR A 400 16.68 -23.41 -15.86
CA TYR A 400 16.21 -24.64 -16.50
C TYR A 400 15.88 -25.70 -15.46
N LYS A 401 14.87 -26.53 -15.73
CA LYS A 401 14.55 -27.68 -14.87
C LYS A 401 15.56 -28.82 -15.10
N ILE A 402 15.96 -29.50 -14.02
CA ILE A 402 16.63 -30.81 -14.09
C ILE A 402 15.56 -31.90 -14.04
N GLU A 403 15.69 -32.92 -14.90
CA GLU A 403 14.78 -34.07 -14.86
C GLU A 403 15.09 -34.94 -13.63
N ASP A 404 14.05 -35.45 -12.97
CA ASP A 404 14.12 -36.09 -11.63
C ASP A 404 15.08 -37.30 -11.53
N GLU A 405 15.51 -37.86 -12.66
CA GLU A 405 16.40 -39.03 -12.73
C GLU A 405 17.89 -38.65 -12.87
N GLU A 406 18.22 -37.38 -13.10
CA GLU A 406 19.60 -36.93 -13.29
C GLU A 406 20.28 -36.52 -11.97
N HIS A 407 21.51 -36.99 -11.76
CA HIS A 407 22.31 -36.55 -10.64
C HIS A 407 22.81 -35.11 -10.87
N ILE A 408 22.48 -34.19 -9.97
CA ILE A 408 22.78 -32.75 -10.08
C ILE A 408 24.25 -32.43 -10.39
N GLY A 409 25.19 -33.15 -9.75
CA GLY A 409 26.63 -33.01 -9.97
C GLY A 409 27.15 -33.47 -11.35
N ALA A 410 26.33 -34.14 -12.16
CA ALA A 410 26.70 -34.61 -13.51
C ALA A 410 26.25 -33.64 -14.62
N VAL A 411 25.49 -32.59 -14.28
CA VAL A 411 24.95 -31.67 -15.27
C VAL A 411 26.03 -30.74 -15.80
N THR A 412 26.35 -30.87 -17.10
CA THR A 412 27.40 -30.10 -17.79
C THR A 412 26.88 -29.28 -18.96
N SER A 413 25.63 -29.48 -19.40
CA SER A 413 24.98 -28.71 -20.47
C SER A 413 23.49 -28.43 -20.16
N VAL A 414 22.98 -27.35 -20.73
CA VAL A 414 21.57 -26.95 -20.71
C VAL A 414 20.78 -27.38 -21.96
N ASP A 415 21.45 -27.97 -22.95
CA ASP A 415 20.82 -28.33 -24.22
C ASP A 415 19.68 -29.33 -24.04
N GLY A 416 18.51 -29.04 -24.63
CA GLY A 416 17.32 -29.88 -24.54
C GLY A 416 16.49 -29.72 -23.25
N ARG A 417 16.95 -28.93 -22.27
CA ARG A 417 16.23 -28.73 -21.01
C ARG A 417 15.13 -27.68 -21.13
N PRO A 418 13.99 -27.85 -20.43
CA PRO A 418 12.91 -26.88 -20.45
C PRO A 418 13.30 -25.61 -19.66
N LEU A 419 13.17 -24.45 -20.30
CA LEU A 419 13.39 -23.15 -19.69
C LEU A 419 12.21 -22.81 -18.77
N LEU A 420 12.49 -22.63 -17.48
CA LEU A 420 11.50 -22.27 -16.45
C LEU A 420 11.29 -20.75 -16.39
N ALA A 421 12.38 -19.99 -16.33
CA ALA A 421 12.33 -18.54 -16.16
C ALA A 421 13.58 -17.86 -16.71
N VAL A 422 13.40 -16.61 -17.13
CA VAL A 422 14.50 -15.66 -17.36
C VAL A 422 14.29 -14.47 -16.46
N PHE A 423 15.30 -14.09 -15.70
CA PHE A 423 15.25 -12.92 -14.84
C PHE A 423 16.57 -12.15 -14.87
N THR A 424 16.46 -10.85 -14.65
CA THR A 424 17.60 -9.95 -14.70
C THR A 424 17.70 -9.22 -13.38
N ILE A 425 18.90 -9.05 -12.86
CA ILE A 425 19.17 -8.28 -11.65
C ILE A 425 20.16 -7.16 -11.94
N ASP A 426 19.92 -6.00 -11.35
CA ASP A 426 20.95 -4.98 -11.16
C ASP A 426 21.58 -5.19 -9.80
N VAL A 427 22.91 -5.11 -9.80
CA VAL A 427 23.73 -5.28 -8.61
C VAL A 427 24.58 -4.02 -8.45
N GLU A 428 24.55 -3.43 -7.25
CA GLU A 428 25.36 -2.31 -6.81
C GLU A 428 26.12 -2.74 -5.56
N ILE A 429 27.42 -3.02 -5.70
CA ILE A 429 28.25 -3.53 -4.61
C ILE A 429 29.20 -2.43 -4.13
N PRO A 430 29.15 -2.05 -2.84
CA PRO A 430 30.15 -1.16 -2.27
C PRO A 430 31.54 -1.80 -2.30
N ARG A 431 32.57 -0.97 -2.50
CA ARG A 431 33.96 -1.43 -2.34
C ARG A 431 34.31 -1.61 -0.87
N ALA A 432 35.11 -2.63 -0.58
CA ALA A 432 35.72 -2.74 0.74
C ALA A 432 36.65 -1.53 0.97
N ALA A 433 36.62 -0.94 2.16
CA ALA A 433 37.59 0.07 2.53
C ALA A 433 39.00 -0.52 2.37
N ARG A 434 39.90 0.23 1.74
CA ARG A 434 41.31 -0.13 1.69
C ARG A 434 41.88 0.07 3.09
N ASP A 435 42.11 -1.02 3.81
CA ASP A 435 42.97 -1.03 5.00
C ASP A 435 44.44 -0.84 4.61
#